data_AF-A0A6C0CLA6-F1
#
_entry.id   AF-A0A6C0CLA6-F1
#
_cell.length_a   1.000
_cell.length_b   1.000
_cell.length_c   1.000
_cell.angle_alpha   90.00
_cell.angle_beta   90.00
_cell.angle_gamma   90.00
#
_symmetry.space_group_name_H-M   'P 1'
#
loop_
_entity.id
_entity.type
_entity.pdbx_description
1 polymer ?
#
loop_
_entity_poly.entity_id
_entity_poly.type
_entity_poly.pdbx_seq_one_letter_code
_entity_poly.pdbx_strand_id
1 'polypeptide(L)'
;MSNEKKLKKHVHSKNKDIIGFVILYGVIILIVPYFLKKYTPFPVFATYFANIDIIANILSLNYPDYFHHFYDPFYKESLKNYLSFNLISIISLSGIFLVGLRHDSKHIEEKIAIMIIMSIVTFTLPTEGLPFLNKKVEDYLISGGYLTENHKEKEREIGITILLSLIFIVLEFYIISKLTQVDWKGTKNILKWLYIITLLIIGGNIVIT
;
A
#
# COMPACT_ATOMS: atom_id res chain seq x y z
N MET A 1 -6.58 -6.02 -41.81
CA MET A 1 -6.73 -5.01 -40.73
C MET A 1 -7.00 -5.56 -39.33
N SER A 2 -7.45 -6.82 -39.12
CA SER A 2 -7.72 -7.38 -37.78
C SER A 2 -6.45 -7.78 -36.99
N ASN A 3 -5.42 -8.31 -37.64
CA ASN A 3 -4.22 -8.81 -36.97
C ASN A 3 -3.24 -7.72 -36.51
N GLU A 4 -3.06 -6.62 -37.25
CA GLU A 4 -2.17 -5.53 -36.84
C GLU A 4 -2.65 -4.79 -35.58
N LYS A 5 -3.96 -4.64 -35.40
CA LYS A 5 -4.54 -4.04 -34.18
C LYS A 5 -4.32 -4.92 -32.95
N LYS A 6 -4.46 -6.25 -33.09
CA LYS A 6 -4.16 -7.20 -32.00
C LYS A 6 -2.68 -7.18 -31.64
N LEU A 7 -1.79 -7.13 -32.63
CA LEU A 7 -0.35 -7.10 -32.41
C LEU A 7 0.09 -5.81 -31.68
N LYS A 8 -0.41 -4.64 -32.12
CA LYS A 8 -0.13 -3.35 -31.46
C LYS A 8 -0.64 -3.32 -30.01
N LYS A 9 -1.83 -3.87 -29.73
CA LYS A 9 -2.37 -3.97 -28.37
C LYS A 9 -1.50 -4.83 -27.46
N HIS A 10 -0.97 -5.95 -27.97
CA HIS A 10 -0.10 -6.86 -27.22
C HIS A 10 1.26 -6.26 -26.87
N VAL A 11 1.89 -5.56 -27.83
CA VAL A 11 3.20 -4.90 -27.62
C VAL A 11 3.07 -3.73 -26.63
N HIS A 12 1.98 -2.95 -26.73
CA HIS A 12 1.75 -1.83 -25.81
C HIS A 12 1.55 -2.29 -24.36
N SER A 13 0.87 -3.42 -24.14
CA SER A 13 0.73 -4.03 -22.81
C SER A 13 2.07 -4.45 -22.20
N LYS A 14 2.98 -5.05 -22.98
CA LYS A 14 4.27 -5.53 -22.46
C LYS A 14 5.18 -4.41 -21.92
N ASN A 15 5.17 -3.23 -22.56
CA ASN A 15 5.99 -2.11 -22.09
C ASN A 15 5.47 -1.54 -20.77
N LYS A 16 4.15 -1.45 -20.59
CA LYS A 16 3.53 -1.00 -19.34
C LYS A 16 3.87 -1.94 -18.19
N ASP A 17 3.87 -3.25 -18.44
CA ASP A 17 4.27 -4.23 -17.43
C ASP A 17 5.70 -4.00 -16.93
N ILE A 18 6.66 -3.80 -17.85
CA ILE A 18 8.06 -3.56 -17.49
C ILE A 18 8.18 -2.29 -16.65
N ILE A 19 7.48 -1.22 -17.04
CA ILE A 19 7.45 0.04 -16.29
C ILE A 19 6.87 -0.17 -14.88
N GLY A 20 5.73 -0.86 -14.77
CA GLY A 20 5.10 -1.17 -13.49
C GLY A 20 6.01 -1.99 -12.58
N PHE A 21 6.71 -2.99 -13.13
CA PHE A 21 7.70 -3.77 -12.40
C PHE A 21 8.85 -2.91 -11.87
N VAL A 22 9.45 -2.07 -12.72
CA VAL A 22 10.58 -1.21 -12.35
C VAL A 22 10.16 -0.20 -11.28
N ILE A 23 8.96 0.38 -11.39
CA ILE A 23 8.45 1.31 -10.39
C ILE A 23 8.19 0.57 -9.07
N LEU A 24 7.46 -0.54 -9.09
CA LEU A 24 7.10 -1.26 -7.87
C LEU A 24 8.34 -1.84 -7.15
N TYR A 25 9.18 -2.57 -7.85
CA TYR A 25 10.32 -3.23 -7.23
C TYR A 25 11.54 -2.31 -7.09
N GLY A 26 11.86 -1.54 -8.13
CA GLY A 26 13.00 -0.63 -8.10
C GLY A 26 12.73 0.58 -7.20
N VAL A 27 11.63 1.30 -7.45
CA VAL A 27 11.38 2.56 -6.73
C VAL A 27 10.76 2.30 -5.36
N ILE A 28 9.61 1.63 -5.30
CA ILE A 28 8.81 1.49 -4.07
C ILE A 28 9.47 0.53 -3.07
N ILE A 29 10.01 -0.61 -3.52
CA ILE A 29 10.58 -1.63 -2.61
C ILE A 29 12.05 -1.38 -2.28
N LEU A 30 12.85 -0.85 -3.20
CA LEU A 30 14.30 -0.69 -2.97
C LEU A 30 14.69 0.75 -2.66
N ILE A 31 14.43 1.68 -3.59
CA ILE A 31 14.93 3.05 -3.50
C ILE A 31 14.27 3.80 -2.33
N VAL A 32 12.95 3.82 -2.23
CA VAL A 32 12.26 4.60 -1.18
C VAL A 32 12.65 4.12 0.23
N PRO A 33 12.58 2.81 0.58
CA PRO A 33 13.03 2.31 1.87
C PRO A 33 14.49 2.64 2.17
N TYR A 34 15.37 2.57 1.17
CA TYR A 34 16.78 2.94 1.33
C TYR A 34 16.93 4.42 1.75
N PHE A 35 16.25 5.33 1.08
CA PHE A 35 16.27 6.76 1.42
C PHE A 35 15.62 7.02 2.78
N LEU A 36 14.47 6.40 3.08
CA LEU A 36 13.81 6.55 4.37
C LEU A 36 14.71 6.09 5.52
N LYS A 37 15.35 4.92 5.39
CA LYS A 37 16.28 4.41 6.39
C LYS A 37 17.44 5.38 6.67
N LYS A 38 17.93 6.08 5.64
CA LYS A 38 19.09 6.98 5.74
C LYS A 38 18.74 8.38 6.26
N TYR A 39 17.57 8.90 5.88
CA TYR A 39 17.23 10.32 6.08
C TYR A 39 16.05 10.57 7.02
N THR A 40 15.37 9.53 7.51
CA THR A 40 14.20 9.69 8.39
C THR A 40 14.35 8.90 9.69
N PRO A 41 13.62 9.30 10.76
CA PRO A 41 13.58 8.51 11.99
C PRO A 41 13.09 7.09 11.74
N PHE A 42 13.60 6.13 12.51
CA PHE A 42 13.25 4.71 12.39
C PHE A 42 11.74 4.43 12.30
N PRO A 43 10.85 5.07 13.08
CA PRO A 43 9.41 4.84 12.98
C PRO A 43 8.85 5.13 11.60
N VAL A 44 9.34 6.16 10.92
CA VAL A 44 8.86 6.55 9.58
C VAL A 44 9.23 5.46 8.56
N PHE A 45 10.49 5.04 8.60
CA PHE A 45 10.96 3.93 7.78
C PHE A 45 10.17 2.65 8.06
N ALA A 46 9.99 2.30 9.34
CA ALA A 46 9.32 1.08 9.74
C ALA A 46 7.85 1.07 9.34
N THR A 47 7.11 2.16 9.57
CA THR A 47 5.72 2.30 9.11
C THR A 47 5.61 2.19 7.61
N TYR A 48 6.46 2.89 6.84
CA TYR A 48 6.43 2.78 5.39
C TYR A 48 6.64 1.33 4.94
N PHE A 49 7.65 0.67 5.50
CA PHE A 49 8.01 -0.67 5.11
C PHE A 49 6.93 -1.69 5.48
N ALA A 50 6.29 -1.52 6.64
CA ALA A 50 5.17 -2.33 7.12
C ALA A 50 3.82 -2.05 6.43
N ASN A 51 3.75 -1.05 5.54
CA ASN A 51 2.54 -0.72 4.78
C ASN A 51 2.78 -0.79 3.27
N ILE A 52 3.84 -1.46 2.83
CA ILE A 52 4.22 -1.51 1.41
C ILE A 52 3.21 -2.30 0.57
N ASP A 53 2.48 -3.22 1.19
CA ASP A 53 1.35 -3.95 0.62
C ASP A 53 0.14 -3.04 0.35
N ILE A 54 -0.19 -2.14 1.27
CA ILE A 54 -1.23 -1.11 1.07
C ILE A 54 -0.85 -0.22 -0.10
N ILE A 55 0.42 0.20 -0.19
CA ILE A 55 0.91 1.01 -1.31
C ILE A 55 0.76 0.25 -2.63
N ALA A 56 1.15 -1.04 -2.66
CA ALA A 56 1.01 -1.89 -3.85
C ALA A 56 -0.48 -2.06 -4.25
N ASN A 57 -1.36 -2.19 -3.27
CA ASN A 57 -2.81 -2.27 -3.48
C ASN A 57 -3.34 -0.97 -4.12
N ILE A 58 -3.02 0.19 -3.54
CA ILE A 58 -3.40 1.50 -4.08
C ILE A 58 -2.89 1.64 -5.53
N LEU A 59 -1.63 1.31 -5.81
CA LEU A 59 -1.07 1.39 -7.16
C LEU A 59 -1.79 0.49 -8.15
N SER A 60 -2.14 -0.74 -7.75
CA SER A 60 -2.90 -1.68 -8.57
C SER A 60 -4.29 -1.17 -8.93
N LEU A 61 -5.02 -0.63 -7.95
CA LEU A 61 -6.38 -0.13 -8.17
C LEU A 61 -6.42 1.15 -9.02
N ASN A 62 -5.47 2.07 -8.77
CA ASN A 62 -5.41 3.35 -9.47
C ASN A 62 -4.81 3.25 -10.88
N TYR A 63 -3.83 2.38 -11.06
CA TYR A 63 -3.06 2.25 -12.30
C TYR A 63 -3.02 0.78 -12.77
N PRO A 64 -4.19 0.17 -13.04
CA PRO A 64 -4.31 -1.27 -13.28
C PRO A 64 -3.49 -1.73 -14.49
N ASP A 65 -3.42 -0.89 -15.53
CA ASP A 65 -2.63 -1.11 -16.75
C ASP A 65 -1.14 -1.38 -16.49
N TYR A 66 -0.61 -0.97 -15.34
CA TYR A 66 0.81 -1.11 -14.99
C TYR A 66 1.04 -2.14 -13.89
N PHE A 67 0.19 -2.16 -12.86
CA PHE A 67 0.48 -2.91 -11.63
C PHE A 67 -0.42 -4.13 -11.39
N HIS A 68 -1.59 -4.22 -12.03
CA HIS A 68 -2.55 -5.31 -11.77
C HIS A 68 -1.96 -6.70 -12.07
N HIS A 69 -1.08 -6.81 -13.06
CA HIS A 69 -0.38 -8.06 -13.41
C HIS A 69 0.68 -8.51 -12.40
N PHE A 70 1.09 -7.62 -11.49
CA PHE A 70 2.08 -7.90 -10.45
C PHE A 70 1.43 -7.94 -9.08
N TYR A 71 0.33 -7.24 -8.87
CA TYR A 71 -0.35 -7.23 -7.61
C TYR A 71 -1.83 -7.10 -7.87
N ASP A 72 -2.58 -8.16 -7.68
CA ASP A 72 -4.05 -8.10 -7.61
C ASP A 72 -4.51 -8.58 -6.24
N PRO A 73 -5.15 -7.71 -5.44
CA PRO A 73 -5.73 -8.13 -4.17
C PRO A 73 -6.89 -9.12 -4.35
N PHE A 74 -7.57 -9.12 -5.51
CA PHE A 74 -8.78 -9.90 -5.74
C PHE A 74 -8.53 -11.20 -6.52
N TYR A 75 -7.69 -11.18 -7.56
CA TYR A 75 -7.51 -12.33 -8.47
C TYR A 75 -6.03 -12.73 -8.63
N LYS A 76 -5.60 -13.72 -7.84
CA LYS A 76 -4.26 -14.35 -7.97
C LYS A 76 -4.23 -15.43 -9.03
N GLU A 77 -4.73 -15.13 -10.23
CA GLU A 77 -4.92 -16.12 -11.30
C GLU A 77 -3.61 -16.57 -11.98
N SER A 78 -2.50 -15.84 -11.77
CA SER A 78 -1.19 -16.20 -12.33
C SER A 78 -0.14 -16.42 -11.24
N LEU A 79 0.79 -17.35 -11.51
CA LEU A 79 1.95 -17.61 -10.64
C LEU A 79 2.75 -16.34 -10.36
N LYS A 80 2.90 -15.47 -11.36
CA LYS A 80 3.60 -14.18 -11.26
C LYS A 80 2.95 -13.27 -10.21
N ASN A 81 1.62 -13.17 -10.26
CA ASN A 81 0.85 -12.36 -9.31
C ASN A 81 0.91 -12.96 -7.90
N TYR A 82 0.72 -14.27 -7.77
CA TYR A 82 0.86 -14.98 -6.49
C TYR A 82 2.24 -14.77 -5.85
N LEU A 83 3.33 -14.94 -6.61
CA LEU A 83 4.69 -14.74 -6.10
C LEU A 83 4.94 -13.29 -5.69
N SER A 84 4.49 -12.33 -6.51
CA SER A 84 4.64 -10.91 -6.22
C SER A 84 3.85 -10.50 -4.97
N PHE A 85 2.59 -10.93 -4.85
CA PHE A 85 1.78 -10.70 -3.67
C PHE A 85 2.49 -11.20 -2.41
N ASN A 86 2.92 -12.47 -2.40
CA ASN A 86 3.56 -13.06 -1.22
C ASN A 86 4.90 -12.39 -0.91
N LEU A 87 5.68 -12.04 -1.93
CA LEU A 87 6.95 -11.33 -1.74
C LEU A 87 6.72 -9.98 -1.05
N ILE A 88 5.74 -9.21 -1.53
CA ILE A 88 5.39 -7.91 -0.94
C ILE A 88 4.86 -8.08 0.49
N SER A 89 4.02 -9.09 0.75
CA SER A 89 3.53 -9.39 2.11
C SER A 89 4.68 -9.76 3.06
N ILE A 90 5.64 -10.57 2.61
CA ILE A 90 6.82 -10.93 3.43
C ILE A 90 7.67 -9.70 3.73
N ILE A 91 7.87 -8.82 2.74
CA ILE A 91 8.58 -7.55 2.92
C ILE A 91 7.84 -6.68 3.95
N SER A 92 6.52 -6.55 3.83
CA SER A 92 5.67 -5.82 4.78
C SER A 92 5.84 -6.33 6.22
N LEU A 93 5.72 -7.64 6.41
CA LEU A 93 5.90 -8.30 7.71
C LEU A 93 7.31 -8.11 8.28
N SER A 94 8.34 -8.08 7.43
CA SER A 94 9.70 -7.84 7.91
C SER A 94 9.86 -6.44 8.52
N GLY A 95 9.10 -5.44 8.07
CA GLY A 95 9.02 -4.13 8.73
C GLY A 95 8.51 -4.21 10.16
N ILE A 96 7.43 -4.98 10.38
CA ILE A 96 6.88 -5.22 11.72
C ILE A 96 7.86 -5.96 12.62
N PHE A 97 8.54 -6.99 12.11
CA PHE A 97 9.55 -7.69 12.90
C PHE A 97 10.73 -6.79 13.28
N LEU A 98 11.15 -5.87 12.40
CA LEU A 98 12.15 -4.88 12.74
C LEU A 98 11.69 -3.96 13.88
N VAL A 99 10.40 -3.57 13.93
CA VAL A 99 9.83 -2.81 15.06
C VAL A 99 9.91 -3.59 16.35
N GLY A 100 9.47 -4.85 16.34
CA GLY A 100 9.50 -5.70 17.53
C GLY A 100 10.90 -5.92 18.08
N LEU A 101 11.89 -6.14 17.20
CA LEU A 101 13.29 -6.28 17.59
C LEU A 101 13.87 -5.00 18.20
N ARG A 102 13.46 -3.83 17.71
CA ARG A 102 13.86 -2.51 18.23
C ARG A 102 13.06 -2.02 19.43
N HIS A 103 12.00 -2.72 19.82
CA HIS A 103 11.22 -2.33 20.98
C HIS A 103 12.07 -2.42 22.26
N ASP A 104 12.08 -1.36 23.06
CA ASP A 104 12.95 -1.20 24.25
C ASP A 104 12.51 -2.03 25.46
N SER A 105 11.53 -2.93 25.32
CA SER A 105 11.16 -3.83 26.40
C SER A 105 12.31 -4.78 26.76
N LYS A 106 12.46 -5.02 28.06
CA LYS A 106 13.38 -6.03 28.62
C LYS A 106 12.81 -7.44 28.51
N HIS A 107 11.50 -7.57 28.30
CA HIS A 107 10.79 -8.84 28.24
C HIS A 107 10.65 -9.30 26.80
N ILE A 108 11.15 -10.50 26.50
CA ILE A 108 11.10 -11.08 25.16
C ILE A 108 9.66 -11.42 24.76
N GLU A 109 8.84 -11.81 25.74
CA GLU A 109 7.43 -12.15 25.59
C GLU A 109 6.63 -10.96 25.05
N GLU A 110 6.90 -9.75 25.56
CA GLU A 110 6.24 -8.52 25.11
C GLU A 110 6.63 -8.21 23.65
N LYS A 111 7.91 -8.36 23.28
CA LYS A 111 8.37 -8.16 21.90
C LYS A 111 7.67 -9.13 20.95
N ILE A 112 7.59 -10.41 21.33
CA ILE A 112 6.91 -11.45 20.55
C ILE A 112 5.42 -11.15 20.43
N ALA A 113 4.75 -10.76 21.51
CA ALA A 113 3.34 -10.41 21.49
C ALA A 113 3.06 -9.23 20.55
N ILE A 114 3.88 -8.17 20.61
CA ILE A 114 3.78 -7.03 19.70
C ILE A 114 3.96 -7.48 18.25
N MET A 115 4.98 -8.28 17.96
CA MET A 115 5.23 -8.78 16.60
C MET A 115 4.06 -9.59 16.08
N ILE A 116 3.48 -10.49 16.88
CA ILE A 116 2.33 -11.31 16.49
C ILE A 116 1.11 -10.44 16.22
N ILE A 117 0.75 -9.55 17.16
CA ILE A 117 -0.44 -8.70 17.05
C ILE A 117 -0.33 -7.79 15.82
N MET A 118 0.81 -7.11 15.66
CA MET A 118 1.04 -6.23 14.52
C MET A 118 1.07 -7.00 13.21
N SER A 119 1.65 -8.21 13.17
CA SER A 119 1.65 -9.04 11.96
C SER A 119 0.23 -9.45 11.55
N ILE A 120 -0.63 -9.81 12.52
CA ILE A 120 -2.04 -10.12 12.25
C ILE A 120 -2.73 -8.89 11.65
N VAL A 121 -2.54 -7.71 12.24
CA VAL A 121 -3.14 -6.46 11.74
C VAL A 121 -2.62 -6.16 10.34
N THR A 122 -1.30 -6.07 10.15
CA THR A 122 -0.66 -5.76 8.87
C THR A 122 -1.01 -6.76 7.78
N PHE A 123 -1.17 -8.05 8.08
CA PHE A 123 -1.53 -9.04 7.07
C PHE A 123 -3.03 -9.04 6.75
N THR A 124 -3.88 -9.01 7.77
CA THR A 124 -5.33 -9.16 7.61
C THR A 124 -5.94 -7.91 7.02
N LEU A 125 -5.40 -6.75 7.37
CA LEU A 125 -6.03 -5.48 7.07
C LEU A 125 -6.00 -5.12 5.57
N PRO A 126 -4.87 -5.20 4.85
CA PRO A 126 -4.85 -4.93 3.42
C PRO A 126 -5.55 -6.02 2.60
N THR A 127 -5.46 -7.27 3.06
CA THR A 127 -5.94 -8.45 2.33
C THR A 127 -7.44 -8.63 2.42
N GLU A 128 -8.00 -8.55 3.64
CA GLU A 128 -9.42 -8.81 3.90
C GLU A 128 -10.13 -7.57 4.44
N GLY A 129 -9.44 -6.78 5.28
CA GLY A 129 -10.02 -5.63 5.96
C GLY A 129 -10.42 -4.50 5.00
N LEU A 130 -9.53 -4.07 4.12
CA LEU A 130 -9.79 -2.99 3.15
C LEU A 130 -10.92 -3.36 2.19
N PRO A 131 -10.91 -4.53 1.51
CA PRO A 131 -12.04 -4.95 0.68
C PRO A 131 -13.37 -4.99 1.44
N PHE A 132 -13.39 -5.55 2.65
CA PHE A 132 -14.59 -5.64 3.47
C PHE A 132 -15.13 -4.26 3.87
N LEU A 133 -14.25 -3.35 4.30
CA LEU A 133 -14.63 -1.99 4.69
C LEU A 133 -15.10 -1.18 3.48
N ASN A 134 -14.43 -1.30 2.33
CA ASN A 134 -14.86 -0.68 1.08
C ASN A 134 -16.30 -1.07 0.75
N LYS A 135 -16.59 -2.37 0.72
CA LYS A 135 -17.94 -2.89 0.45
C LYS A 135 -18.97 -2.36 1.44
N LYS A 136 -18.66 -2.35 2.74
CA LYS A 136 -19.58 -1.82 3.76
C LYS A 136 -19.85 -0.32 3.61
N VAL A 137 -18.84 0.47 3.30
CA VAL A 137 -18.99 1.91 3.07
C VAL A 137 -19.84 2.14 1.83
N GLU A 138 -19.61 1.38 0.76
CA GLU A 138 -20.40 1.41 -0.46
C GLU A 138 -21.87 1.07 -0.20
N ASP A 139 -22.16 -0.06 0.45
CA ASP A 139 -23.51 -0.48 0.82
C ASP A 139 -24.25 0.59 1.67
N TYR A 140 -23.54 1.23 2.61
CA TYR A 140 -24.11 2.29 3.44
C TYR A 140 -24.46 3.54 2.63
N LEU A 141 -23.60 3.93 1.70
CA LEU A 141 -23.81 5.10 0.86
C LEU A 141 -24.92 4.87 -0.19
N ILE A 142 -25.05 3.65 -0.72
CA ILE A 142 -26.16 3.25 -1.61
C ILE A 142 -27.49 3.26 -0.84
N SER A 143 -27.55 2.58 0.30
CA SER A 143 -28.78 2.51 1.10
C SER A 143 -29.23 3.87 1.66
N GLY A 144 -28.30 4.78 1.91
CA GLY A 144 -28.59 6.16 2.34
C GLY A 144 -29.06 7.10 1.21
N GLY A 145 -29.14 6.64 -0.05
CA GLY A 145 -29.53 7.47 -1.19
C GLY A 145 -28.47 8.50 -1.60
N TYR A 146 -27.25 8.40 -1.06
CA TYR A 146 -26.12 9.27 -1.42
C TYR A 146 -25.43 8.83 -2.72
N LEU A 147 -25.75 7.61 -3.20
CA LEU A 147 -25.22 7.02 -4.43
C LEU A 147 -26.32 6.57 -5.40
N THR A 148 -25.99 6.63 -6.69
CA THR A 148 -26.77 6.09 -7.81
C THR A 148 -25.83 5.12 -8.54
N GLU A 149 -26.30 3.91 -8.91
CA GLU A 149 -25.53 2.77 -9.49
C GLU A 149 -24.76 3.04 -10.80
N ASN A 150 -24.68 4.29 -11.28
CA ASN A 150 -24.07 4.58 -12.59
C ASN A 150 -22.61 5.05 -12.47
N HIS A 151 -21.68 4.26 -13.02
CA HIS A 151 -20.29 4.52 -13.52
C HIS A 151 -19.30 5.39 -12.70
N LYS A 152 -19.74 6.12 -11.68
CA LYS A 152 -18.90 6.80 -10.69
C LYS A 152 -18.41 5.86 -9.58
N GLU A 153 -18.66 4.56 -9.71
CA GLU A 153 -18.29 3.54 -8.71
C GLU A 153 -16.77 3.40 -8.60
N LYS A 154 -16.06 3.28 -9.73
CA LYS A 154 -14.61 3.02 -9.71
C LYS A 154 -13.77 4.16 -9.11
N GLU A 155 -14.06 5.42 -9.47
CA GLU A 155 -13.36 6.57 -8.90
C GLU A 155 -13.66 6.74 -7.40
N ARG A 156 -14.87 6.38 -6.96
CA ARG A 156 -15.26 6.44 -5.54
C ARG A 156 -14.64 5.31 -4.72
N GLU A 157 -14.63 4.09 -5.25
CA GLU A 157 -13.98 2.93 -4.63
C GLU A 157 -12.51 3.23 -4.38
N ILE A 158 -11.83 3.84 -5.36
CA ILE A 158 -10.46 4.34 -5.22
C ILE A 158 -10.35 5.36 -4.08
N GLY A 159 -11.23 6.37 -4.04
CA GLY A 159 -11.21 7.41 -3.01
C GLY A 159 -11.40 6.86 -1.59
N ILE A 160 -12.35 5.94 -1.41
CA ILE A 160 -12.61 5.26 -0.13
C ILE A 160 -11.39 4.42 0.26
N THR A 161 -10.83 3.66 -0.67
CA THR A 161 -9.65 2.83 -0.41
C THR A 161 -8.46 3.68 0.04
N ILE A 162 -8.18 4.79 -0.65
CA ILE A 162 -7.09 5.71 -0.30
C ILE A 162 -7.34 6.30 1.09
N LEU A 163 -8.56 6.75 1.38
CA LEU A 163 -8.90 7.35 2.67
C LEU A 163 -8.72 6.35 3.82
N LEU A 164 -9.26 5.13 3.68
CA LEU A 164 -9.12 4.07 4.67
C LEU A 164 -7.66 3.69 4.87
N SER A 165 -6.91 3.51 3.77
CA SER A 165 -5.48 3.22 3.80
C SER A 165 -4.69 4.27 4.56
N LEU A 166 -4.98 5.56 4.33
CA LEU A 166 -4.33 6.66 5.06
C LEU A 166 -4.65 6.63 6.56
N ILE A 167 -5.89 6.33 6.93
CA ILE A 167 -6.28 6.18 8.35
C ILE A 167 -5.44 5.07 9.00
N PHE A 168 -5.29 3.92 8.34
CA PHE A 168 -4.51 2.80 8.88
C PHE A 168 -3.02 3.12 8.98
N ILE A 169 -2.42 3.71 7.93
CA ILE A 169 -1.01 4.14 7.97
C ILE A 169 -0.76 5.12 9.13
N VAL A 170 -1.68 6.06 9.37
CA VAL A 170 -1.57 7.03 10.47
C VAL A 170 -1.71 6.35 11.84
N LEU A 171 -2.66 5.43 11.99
CA LEU A 171 -2.84 4.65 13.23
C LEU A 171 -1.61 3.78 13.52
N GLU A 172 -1.09 3.09 12.51
CA GLU A 172 0.09 2.24 12.65
C GLU A 172 1.33 3.07 12.99
N PHE A 173 1.50 4.22 12.33
CA PHE A 173 2.55 5.18 12.69
C PHE A 173 2.47 5.60 14.16
N TYR A 174 1.26 5.91 14.65
CA TYR A 174 1.04 6.30 16.03
C TYR A 174 1.44 5.17 17.00
N ILE A 175 1.02 3.94 16.71
CA ILE A 175 1.36 2.75 17.51
C ILE A 175 2.88 2.52 17.52
N ILE A 176 3.53 2.48 16.35
CA ILE A 176 4.97 2.26 16.21
C ILE A 176 5.76 3.37 16.94
N SER A 177 5.35 4.62 16.80
CA SER A 177 6.01 5.76 17.47
C SER A 177 5.96 5.63 18.99
N LYS A 178 4.82 5.20 19.54
CA LYS A 178 4.68 4.94 20.98
C LYS A 178 5.54 3.78 21.44
N LEU A 179 5.57 2.68 20.67
CA LEU A 179 6.35 1.49 21.02
C LEU A 179 7.87 1.72 20.94
N THR A 180 8.32 2.63 20.07
CA THR A 180 9.74 2.92 19.86
C THR A 180 10.25 4.13 20.64
N GLN A 181 9.40 4.72 21.51
CA GLN A 181 9.73 5.88 22.36
C GLN A 181 10.31 7.09 21.60
N VAL A 182 9.99 7.25 20.32
CA VAL A 182 10.50 8.36 19.51
C VAL A 182 9.66 9.62 19.74
N ASP A 183 10.33 10.71 20.11
CA ASP A 183 9.70 11.99 20.45
C ASP A 183 9.01 12.64 19.24
N TRP A 184 7.79 13.13 19.44
CA TRP A 184 6.88 13.58 18.39
C TRP A 184 7.34 14.86 17.69
N LYS A 185 8.39 15.53 18.18
CA LYS A 185 8.93 16.75 17.55
C LYS A 185 9.50 16.53 16.13
N GLY A 186 9.87 15.29 15.78
CA GLY A 186 10.28 14.92 14.42
C GLY A 186 9.13 14.76 13.42
N THR A 187 7.86 14.77 13.85
CA THR A 187 6.70 14.41 13.01
C THR A 187 6.22 15.49 12.06
N LYS A 188 6.60 16.76 12.25
CA LYS A 188 6.25 17.84 11.30
C LYS A 188 6.77 17.55 9.89
N ASN A 189 7.90 16.86 9.76
CA ASN A 189 8.43 16.44 8.47
C ASN A 189 7.61 15.28 7.86
N ILE A 190 6.92 14.49 8.66
CA ILE A 190 6.15 13.32 8.22
C ILE A 190 4.87 13.74 7.51
N LEU A 191 4.13 14.72 8.04
CA LEU A 191 2.96 15.28 7.34
C LEU A 191 3.36 15.86 5.98
N LYS A 192 4.54 16.49 5.90
CA LYS A 192 5.11 16.97 4.64
C LYS A 192 5.44 15.82 3.68
N TRP A 193 5.95 14.69 4.18
CA TRP A 193 6.23 13.50 3.38
C TRP A 193 4.98 12.75 2.93
N LEU A 194 4.00 12.56 3.82
CA LEU A 194 2.69 12.01 3.47
C LEU A 194 2.04 12.88 2.39
N TYR A 195 2.11 14.20 2.53
CA TYR A 195 1.66 15.13 1.50
C TYR A 195 2.40 14.96 0.17
N ILE A 196 3.73 14.76 0.18
CA ILE A 196 4.52 14.48 -1.04
C ILE A 196 4.11 13.15 -1.68
N ILE A 197 3.95 12.09 -0.90
CA ILE A 197 3.50 10.79 -1.38
C ILE A 197 2.10 10.90 -1.98
N THR A 198 1.18 11.59 -1.29
CA THR A 198 -0.17 11.88 -1.80
C THR A 198 -0.12 12.70 -3.08
N LEU A 199 0.77 13.70 -3.19
CA LEU A 199 0.98 14.46 -4.41
C LEU A 199 1.57 13.62 -5.54
N LEU A 200 2.45 12.66 -5.26
CA LEU A 200 2.97 11.74 -6.29
C LEU A 200 1.87 10.79 -6.77
N ILE A 201 1.03 10.31 -5.86
CA ILE A 201 -0.10 9.42 -6.17
C ILE A 201 -1.19 10.17 -6.97
N ILE A 202 -1.54 11.40 -6.58
CA ILE A 202 -2.57 12.22 -7.24
C ILE A 202 -2.02 12.89 -8.49
N GLY A 203 -0.81 13.45 -8.44
CA GLY A 203 -0.17 14.16 -9.55
C GLY A 203 0.23 13.25 -10.70
N GLY A 204 0.49 11.97 -10.44
CA GLY A 204 0.67 10.94 -11.48
C GLY A 204 -0.54 10.83 -12.42
N ASN A 205 -1.76 11.08 -11.94
CA ASN A 205 -2.96 11.05 -12.78
C ASN A 205 -3.01 12.21 -13.80
N ILE A 206 -2.35 13.34 -13.53
CA ILE A 206 -2.35 14.52 -14.41
C ILE A 206 -1.33 14.36 -15.55
N VAL A 207 -0.26 13.57 -15.35
CA VAL A 207 0.81 13.39 -16.35
C VAL A 207 0.53 12.21 -17.30
N ILE A 208 -0.39 11.31 -16.92
CA ILE A 208 -0.68 10.07 -17.68
C ILE A 208 -2.01 10.16 -18.47
N THR A 209 -2.74 11.28 -18.38
CA THR A 209 -3.87 11.60 -19.28
C THR A 209 -3.42 12.42 -20.48
#